data_AF-A0A6G7WK03-F1
#
_entry.id   AF-A0A6G7WK03-F1
#
_cell.length_a   1.000
_cell.length_b   1.000
_cell.length_c   1.000
_cell.angle_alpha   90.00
_cell.angle_beta   90.00
_cell.angle_gamma   90.00
#
_symmetry.space_group_name_H-M   'P 1'
#
loop_
_entity.id
_entity.type
_entity.pdbx_description
1 polymer ?
#
loop_
_entity_poly.entity_id
_entity_poly.type
_entity_poly.pdbx_seq_one_letter_code
_entity_poly.pdbx_strand_id
1 'polypeptide(L)'
;MKKQRNNRGSLLVESLVSLSIMSMIIIIMVTSFTQMFQAISNMKSEVEGWRYFQDSVHVLNQGETVINRTSDGNLMVWQKSGALQSVKIESANGSEVLSIEMFY
;
A
#
# COMPACT_ATOMS: atom_id res chain seq x y z
N MET A 1 -54.54 -7.80 -36.58
CA MET A 1 -54.44 -7.41 -35.16
C MET A 1 -53.04 -7.77 -34.65
N LYS A 2 -52.19 -6.78 -34.34
CA LYS A 2 -50.81 -7.00 -33.86
C LYS A 2 -50.83 -7.40 -32.38
N LYS A 3 -50.35 -8.60 -32.09
CA LYS A 3 -50.25 -9.17 -30.73
C LYS A 3 -49.12 -8.45 -29.97
N GLN A 4 -49.44 -7.41 -29.19
CA GLN A 4 -48.53 -6.87 -28.16
C GLN A 4 -48.36 -7.94 -27.08
N ARG A 5 -47.40 -8.83 -27.28
CA ARG A 5 -47.13 -9.98 -26.43
C ARG A 5 -46.10 -9.57 -25.38
N ASN A 6 -46.53 -9.34 -24.13
CA ASN A 6 -45.78 -9.48 -22.87
C ASN A 6 -44.24 -9.24 -22.86
N ASN A 7 -43.72 -8.13 -23.37
CA ASN A 7 -42.29 -7.78 -23.26
C ASN A 7 -41.87 -7.28 -21.85
N ARG A 8 -42.83 -7.01 -20.95
CA ARG A 8 -42.53 -6.51 -19.60
C ARG A 8 -41.76 -7.53 -18.75
N GLY A 9 -42.00 -8.83 -18.95
CA GLY A 9 -41.29 -9.90 -18.25
C GLY A 9 -39.84 -10.05 -18.70
N SER A 10 -39.55 -9.94 -20.00
CA SER A 10 -38.16 -10.02 -20.49
C SER A 10 -37.35 -8.79 -20.10
N LEU A 11 -37.96 -7.59 -20.10
CA LEU A 11 -37.32 -6.36 -19.62
C LEU A 11 -36.85 -6.45 -18.17
N LEU A 12 -37.63 -7.08 -17.29
CA LEU A 12 -37.24 -7.27 -15.89
C LEU A 12 -36.06 -8.25 -15.76
N VAL A 13 -36.07 -9.34 -16.53
CA VAL A 13 -35.00 -10.34 -16.52
C VAL A 13 -33.70 -9.75 -17.10
N GLU A 14 -33.78 -9.02 -18.21
CA GLU A 14 -32.65 -8.33 -18.83
C GLU A 14 -32.06 -7.28 -17.89
N SER A 15 -32.92 -6.51 -17.20
CA SER A 15 -32.47 -5.54 -16.19
C SER A 15 -31.78 -6.24 -15.03
N LEU A 16 -32.30 -7.37 -14.55
CA LEU A 16 -31.71 -8.13 -13.45
C LEU A 16 -30.34 -8.73 -13.83
N VAL A 17 -30.20 -9.21 -15.06
CA VAL A 17 -28.93 -9.71 -15.61
C VAL A 17 -27.92 -8.58 -15.79
N SER A 18 -28.35 -7.42 -16.28
CA SER A 18 -27.46 -6.25 -16.38
C SER A 18 -26.98 -5.77 -15.02
N LEU A 19 -27.85 -5.80 -14.01
CA LEU A 19 -27.53 -5.40 -12.64
C LEU A 19 -26.58 -6.38 -11.96
N SER A 20 -26.73 -7.68 -12.21
CA SER A 20 -25.82 -8.70 -11.66
C SER A 20 -24.42 -8.60 -12.26
N ILE A 21 -24.32 -8.36 -13.57
CA ILE A 21 -23.04 -8.09 -14.25
C ILE A 21 -22.39 -6.83 -13.68
N MET A 22 -23.16 -5.74 -13.53
CA MET A 22 -22.64 -4.48 -12.99
C MET A 22 -22.16 -4.64 -11.54
N SER A 23 -22.90 -5.37 -10.71
CA SER A 23 -22.49 -5.68 -9.33
C SER A 23 -21.18 -6.47 -9.29
N MET A 24 -21.01 -7.44 -10.19
CA MET A 24 -19.78 -8.24 -10.26
C MET A 24 -18.58 -7.39 -10.67
N ILE A 25 -18.76 -6.49 -11.65
CA ILE A 25 -17.71 -5.57 -12.10
C ILE A 25 -17.27 -4.64 -10.95
N ILE A 26 -18.20 -4.10 -10.17
CA ILE A 26 -17.89 -3.23 -9.04
C ILE A 26 -17.05 -3.96 -8.00
N ILE A 27 -17.41 -5.19 -7.64
CA ILE A 27 -16.66 -5.99 -6.65
C ILE A 27 -15.22 -6.23 -7.12
N ILE A 28 -15.03 -6.57 -8.41
CA ILE A 28 -13.71 -6.79 -8.98
C ILE A 28 -12.91 -5.48 -8.99
N MET A 29 -13.50 -4.39 -9.49
CA MET A 29 -12.81 -3.09 -9.60
C MET A 29 -12.39 -2.52 -8.25
N VAL A 30 -13.26 -2.55 -7.24
CA VAL A 30 -12.95 -2.03 -5.90
C VAL A 30 -11.77 -2.78 -5.30
N THR A 31 -11.74 -4.11 -5.45
CA THR A 31 -10.64 -4.94 -4.96
C THR A 31 -9.33 -4.60 -5.68
N SER A 32 -9.36 -4.48 -7.02
CA SER A 32 -8.19 -4.13 -7.82
C SER A 32 -7.64 -2.74 -7.48
N PHE A 33 -8.50 -1.73 -7.31
CA PHE A 33 -8.06 -0.40 -6.91
C PHE A 33 -7.44 -0.40 -5.52
N THR A 34 -8.02 -1.14 -4.57
CA THR A 34 -7.47 -1.25 -3.21
C THR A 34 -6.06 -1.85 -3.23
N GLN A 35 -5.85 -2.93 -4.01
CA GLN A 35 -4.52 -3.53 -4.19
C GLN A 35 -3.53 -2.55 -4.85
N MET A 36 -3.98 -1.82 -5.86
CA MET A 36 -3.15 -0.83 -6.55
C MET A 36 -2.72 0.31 -5.61
N PHE A 37 -3.64 0.87 -4.83
CA PHE A 37 -3.32 1.92 -3.87
C PHE A 37 -2.40 1.41 -2.76
N GLN A 38 -2.58 0.17 -2.30
CA GLN A 38 -1.66 -0.43 -1.33
C GLN A 38 -0.25 -0.58 -1.91
N ALA A 39 -0.12 -1.03 -3.15
CA ALA A 39 1.18 -1.16 -3.83
C ALA A 39 1.88 0.20 -3.99
N ILE A 40 1.14 1.23 -4.40
CA ILE A 40 1.67 2.61 -4.51
C ILE A 40 2.11 3.13 -3.13
N SER A 41 1.32 2.91 -2.09
CA SER A 41 1.65 3.30 -0.72
C SER A 41 2.93 2.62 -0.22
N ASN A 42 3.09 1.33 -0.53
CA ASN A 42 4.30 0.58 -0.17
C ASN A 42 5.54 1.12 -0.90
N MET A 43 5.42 1.39 -2.21
CA MET A 43 6.51 2.01 -2.99
C MET A 43 6.88 3.40 -2.47
N LYS A 44 5.90 4.22 -2.08
CA LYS A 44 6.16 5.52 -1.45
C LYS A 44 6.98 5.36 -0.17
N SER A 45 6.58 4.45 0.71
CA SER A 45 7.29 4.16 1.97
C SER A 45 8.72 3.71 1.72
N GLU A 46 8.94 2.86 0.71
CA GLU A 46 10.27 2.39 0.32
C GLU A 46 11.16 3.55 -0.16
N VAL A 47 10.65 4.40 -1.06
CA VAL A 47 11.39 5.57 -1.59
C VAL A 47 11.73 6.56 -0.47
N GLU A 48 10.80 6.81 0.45
CA GLU A 48 11.06 7.65 1.62
C GLU A 48 12.16 7.03 2.50
N GLY A 49 12.09 5.73 2.78
CA GLY A 49 13.13 5.00 3.50
C GLY A 49 14.52 5.14 2.87
N TRP A 50 14.62 4.99 1.54
CA TRP A 50 15.87 5.16 0.79
C TRP A 50 16.39 6.60 0.77
N ARG A 51 15.51 7.59 0.62
CA ARG A 51 15.94 9.00 0.65
C ARG A 51 16.54 9.35 2.01
N TYR A 52 15.86 8.96 3.08
CA TYR A 52 16.36 9.18 4.43
C TYR A 52 17.60 8.34 4.74
N PHE A 53 17.75 7.13 4.17
CA PHE A 53 19.03 6.38 4.24
C PHE A 53 20.19 7.22 3.73
N GLN A 54 20.05 7.77 2.52
CA GLN A 54 21.11 8.56 1.89
C GLN A 54 21.50 9.76 2.79
N ASP A 55 20.53 10.44 3.36
CA ASP A 55 20.75 11.56 4.28
C ASP A 55 21.38 11.11 5.62
N SER A 56 20.98 9.94 6.13
CA SER A 56 21.42 9.41 7.44
C SER A 56 22.79 8.74 7.42
N VAL A 57 23.17 8.08 6.31
CA VAL A 57 24.51 7.49 6.13
C VAL A 57 25.60 8.53 6.21
N HIS A 58 25.31 9.76 5.77
CA HIS A 58 26.21 10.90 5.97
C HIS A 58 26.46 11.20 7.46
N VAL A 59 25.49 10.94 8.33
CA VAL A 59 25.58 11.15 9.79
C VAL A 59 26.19 9.92 10.51
N LEU A 60 25.84 8.71 10.08
CA LEU A 60 26.22 7.42 10.68
C LEU A 60 27.71 7.02 10.53
N ASN A 61 28.50 7.77 9.76
CA ASN A 61 29.95 7.63 9.79
C ASN A 61 30.58 7.93 11.18
N GLN A 62 29.78 8.40 12.15
CA GLN A 62 30.19 8.63 13.54
C GLN A 62 29.81 7.50 14.53
N GLY A 63 29.12 6.44 14.07
CA GLY A 63 28.89 5.22 14.86
C GLY A 63 27.67 5.23 15.80
N GLU A 64 26.74 6.17 15.66
CA GLU A 64 25.59 6.32 16.56
C GLU A 64 24.28 5.78 15.95
N THR A 65 23.41 5.23 16.79
CA THR A 65 22.02 4.86 16.43
C THR A 65 21.22 6.14 16.20
N VAL A 66 20.63 6.29 15.01
CA VAL A 66 19.78 7.44 14.68
C VAL A 66 18.32 7.04 14.83
N ILE A 67 17.59 7.74 15.70
CA ILE A 67 16.14 7.56 15.85
C ILE A 67 15.48 8.83 15.32
N ASN A 68 14.58 8.69 14.35
CA ASN A 68 13.91 9.83 13.76
C ASN A 68 12.42 9.58 13.56
N ARG A 69 11.61 10.64 13.64
CA ARG A 69 10.17 10.57 13.46
C ARG A 69 9.82 11.06 12.06
N THR A 70 9.18 10.19 11.27
CA THR A 70 8.66 10.54 9.95
C THR A 70 7.46 11.48 10.04
N SER A 71 7.18 12.23 8.97
CA SER A 71 6.00 13.11 8.86
C SER A 71 4.68 12.38 9.09
N ASP A 72 4.67 11.08 8.76
CA ASP A 72 3.50 10.22 8.82
C ASP A 72 3.33 9.59 10.22
N GLY A 73 4.14 10.02 11.19
CA GLY A 73 4.05 9.63 12.60
C GLY A 73 4.80 8.34 12.96
N ASN A 74 5.39 7.66 11.97
CA ASN A 74 6.19 6.44 12.17
C ASN A 74 7.56 6.78 12.76
N LEU A 75 8.03 5.93 13.67
CA LEU A 75 9.36 5.98 14.27
C LEU A 75 10.32 5.15 13.43
N MET A 76 11.38 5.75 12.94
CA MET A 76 12.43 5.06 12.20
C MET A 76 13.68 4.93 13.08
N VAL A 77 14.19 3.72 13.21
CA VAL A 77 15.36 3.38 14.01
C VAL A 77 16.45 2.83 13.09
N TRP A 78 17.62 3.45 13.19
CA TRP A 78 18.81 3.07 12.45
C TRP A 78 19.84 2.44 13.36
N GLN A 79 20.27 1.23 13.04
CA GLN A 79 21.33 0.56 13.77
C GLN A 79 22.46 0.16 12.82
N LYS A 80 23.68 0.53 13.20
CA LYS A 80 24.91 0.06 12.57
C LYS A 80 25.61 -0.87 13.56
N SER A 81 25.71 -2.14 13.20
CA SER A 81 26.42 -3.16 13.99
C SER A 81 27.56 -3.73 13.15
N GLY A 82 28.75 -3.12 13.27
CA GLY A 82 29.91 -3.50 12.46
C GLY A 82 29.70 -3.18 10.97
N ALA A 83 29.72 -4.21 10.13
CA ALA A 83 29.46 -4.12 8.68
C ALA A 83 27.96 -4.19 8.32
N LEU A 84 27.10 -4.60 9.26
CA LEU A 84 25.66 -4.64 9.06
C LEU A 84 25.05 -3.27 9.33
N GLN A 85 24.30 -2.76 8.35
CA GLN A 85 23.44 -1.60 8.53
C GLN A 85 21.99 -2.06 8.37
N SER A 86 21.15 -1.73 9.35
CA SER A 86 19.72 -2.04 9.29
C SER A 86 18.88 -0.80 9.54
N VAL A 87 17.73 -0.80 8.88
CA VAL A 87 16.71 0.24 8.95
C VAL A 87 15.45 -0.43 9.41
N LYS A 88 14.87 0.06 10.50
CA LYS A 88 13.56 -0.38 10.95
C LYS A 88 12.61 0.81 10.99
N ILE A 89 11.50 0.72 10.28
CA ILE A 89 10.40 1.67 10.39
C ILE A 89 9.31 1.02 11.24
N GLU A 90 9.03 1.60 12.38
CA GLU A 90 7.96 1.21 13.30
C GLU A 90 6.84 2.25 13.23
N SER A 91 5.59 1.81 13.21
CA SER A 91 4.45 2.70 13.31
C SER A 91 4.33 3.26 14.73
N ALA A 92 3.56 4.34 14.90
CA ALA A 92 3.29 4.95 16.21
C ALA A 92 2.69 3.98 17.25
N ASN A 93 2.14 2.85 16.80
CA ASN A 93 1.61 1.76 17.63
C ASN A 93 2.65 0.67 17.97
N GLY A 94 3.91 0.82 17.56
CA GLY A 94 4.99 -0.15 17.75
C GLY A 94 4.99 -1.32 16.77
N SER A 95 4.12 -1.34 15.75
CA SER A 95 4.16 -2.38 14.72
C SER A 95 5.26 -2.10 13.70
N GLU A 96 6.07 -3.09 13.38
CA GLU A 96 7.07 -3.01 12.32
C GLU A 96 6.40 -2.87 10.95
N VAL A 97 6.73 -1.79 10.25
CA VAL A 97 6.20 -1.43 8.93
C VAL A 97 7.16 -1.89 7.84
N LEU A 98 8.46 -1.74 8.07
CA LEU A 98 9.50 -2.09 7.10
C LEU A 98 10.81 -2.37 7.84
N SER A 99 11.50 -3.44 7.44
CA SER A 99 12.89 -3.68 7.83
C SER A 99 13.73 -3.95 6.58
N ILE A 100 14.85 -3.24 6.49
CA ILE A 100 15.83 -3.39 5.42
C ILE A 100 17.16 -3.69 6.08
N GLU A 101 17.75 -4.83 5.74
CA GLU A 101 19.09 -5.23 6.17
C GLU A 101 20.06 -5.14 4.98
N MET A 102 21.23 -4.57 5.19
CA MET A 102 22.27 -4.46 4.18
C MET A 102 23.63 -4.88 4.74
N PHE A 103 24.36 -5.63 3.92
CA PHE A 103 25.72 -6.08 4.18
C PHE A 103 26.68 -5.30 3.26
N TYR A 104 27.72 -4.74 3.85
CA TYR A 104 28.88 -4.19 3.13
C TYR A 104 29.98 -5.24 2.97
#